data_AF-A0A8J2WZ88-F1
#
_entry.id   AF-A0A8J2WZ88-F1
#
_cell.length_a   1.000
_cell.length_b   1.000
_cell.length_c   1.000
_cell.angle_alpha   90.00
_cell.angle_beta   90.00
_cell.angle_gamma   90.00
#
_symmetry.space_group_name_H-M   'P 1'
#
loop_
_entity.id
_entity.type
_entity.pdbx_description
1 polymer ?
#
loop_
_entity_poly.entity_id
_entity_poly.type
_entity_poly.pdbx_seq_one_letter_code
_entity_poly.pdbx_strand_id
1 'polypeptide(L)'
;MAASAAAPPSLLDADMAAPKYTEAVAEAVEKCAGDTKGQTCYICTEALHWKTKEGLVRMCACRGTSGFAHVSCLAEQAKILCAEAEENNKVSQWHRWHTCSLCEQKYHGDVACALGWACWKTYLGRPEVDELRRMGMEQLGNGLSRAEHYEDALSVMEAELATLRRLGASEANILGLQTNLACTYGELGRLGEASNMFHDVYSGRLKLYGEEHQGTLRAALNCAASLNQQERFEEANSFMRKMMPVARRVIGENHEFTLRMRSIYARTLYDDPAATLDDLREAVALLEDTDRIARRVFGASTNTRQRASPSLPPPRSPSPRPTWHVKN
;
A
#
# COMPACT_ATOMS: atom_id res chain seq x y z
N MET A 1 -3.96 -37.40 -12.02
CA MET A 1 -3.45 -36.61 -13.17
C MET A 1 -3.52 -35.15 -12.74
N ALA A 2 -2.40 -34.63 -12.24
CA ALA A 2 -2.30 -33.25 -11.79
C ALA A 2 -2.13 -32.37 -13.04
N ALA A 3 -3.10 -31.48 -13.28
CA ALA A 3 -2.95 -30.43 -14.26
C ALA A 3 -1.85 -29.48 -13.76
N SER A 4 -0.69 -29.53 -14.41
CA SER A 4 0.37 -28.54 -14.27
C SER A 4 -0.20 -27.20 -14.72
N ALA A 5 -0.63 -26.37 -13.77
CA ALA A 5 -0.89 -24.97 -14.02
C ALA A 5 0.42 -24.35 -14.50
N ALA A 6 0.48 -24.06 -15.80
CA ALA A 6 1.61 -23.35 -16.38
C ALA A 6 1.83 -22.07 -15.57
N ALA A 7 3.04 -21.89 -15.05
CA ALA A 7 3.42 -20.63 -14.42
C ALA A 7 3.11 -19.49 -15.40
N PRO A 8 2.46 -18.40 -14.96
CA PRO A 8 2.23 -17.26 -15.84
C PRO A 8 3.58 -16.82 -16.43
N PRO A 9 3.65 -16.50 -17.73
CA PRO A 9 4.90 -16.10 -18.37
C PRO A 9 5.54 -14.98 -17.56
N SER A 10 6.83 -15.13 -17.27
CA SER A 10 7.54 -14.15 -16.45
C SER A 10 7.47 -12.79 -17.13
N LEU A 11 7.18 -11.74 -16.36
CA LEU A 11 7.17 -10.33 -16.83
C LEU A 11 8.52 -9.86 -17.40
N LEU A 12 9.55 -10.71 -17.42
CA LEU A 12 10.81 -10.48 -18.12
C LEU A 12 10.65 -10.61 -19.64
N ASP A 13 9.65 -11.37 -20.12
CA ASP A 13 9.47 -11.71 -21.53
C ASP A 13 8.22 -11.06 -22.18
N ALA A 14 7.37 -10.39 -21.40
CA ALA A 14 6.16 -9.75 -21.89
C ALA A 14 6.40 -8.28 -22.25
N ASP A 15 6.37 -8.00 -23.55
CA ASP A 15 6.12 -6.67 -24.12
C ASP A 15 4.76 -6.18 -23.60
N MET A 16 4.77 -5.54 -22.42
CA MET A 16 3.65 -4.77 -21.90
C MET A 16 3.52 -3.50 -22.74
N ALA A 17 3.06 -3.68 -23.96
CA ALA A 17 3.08 -2.67 -24.99
C ALA A 17 2.52 -1.33 -24.49
N ALA A 18 3.04 -0.27 -25.11
CA ALA A 18 2.80 1.15 -24.88
C ALA A 18 1.38 1.70 -24.53
N PRO A 19 0.21 1.04 -24.77
CA PRO A 19 -1.10 1.55 -24.36
C PRO A 19 -1.26 1.94 -22.89
N LYS A 20 -0.94 1.08 -21.92
CA LYS A 20 -1.28 1.34 -20.50
C LYS A 20 -0.62 2.60 -19.93
N TYR A 21 0.62 2.89 -20.32
CA TYR A 21 1.29 4.15 -19.98
C TYR A 21 0.60 5.35 -20.60
N THR A 22 0.28 5.25 -21.90
CA THR A 22 -0.32 6.35 -22.65
C THR A 22 -1.71 6.67 -22.08
N GLU A 23 -2.46 5.66 -21.70
CA GLU A 23 -3.76 5.78 -21.01
C GLU A 23 -3.61 6.43 -19.63
N ALA A 24 -2.69 5.94 -18.78
CA ALA A 24 -2.47 6.50 -17.45
C ALA A 24 -1.99 7.97 -17.50
N VAL A 25 -1.12 8.31 -18.45
CA VAL A 25 -0.71 9.71 -18.69
C VAL A 25 -1.90 10.54 -19.17
N ALA A 26 -2.70 10.03 -20.12
CA ALA A 26 -3.86 10.75 -20.63
C ALA A 26 -4.89 11.03 -19.53
N GLU A 27 -5.20 10.05 -18.69
CA GLU A 27 -6.11 10.21 -17.54
C GLU A 27 -5.56 11.22 -16.52
N ALA A 28 -4.27 11.14 -16.19
CA ALA A 28 -3.64 12.09 -15.28
C ALA A 28 -3.68 13.54 -15.82
N VAL A 29 -3.46 13.70 -17.14
CA VAL A 29 -3.57 14.99 -17.83
C VAL A 29 -5.00 15.49 -17.79
N GLU A 30 -5.99 14.63 -18.08
CA GLU A 30 -7.41 14.98 -18.05
C GLU A 30 -7.85 15.46 -16.66
N LYS A 31 -7.49 14.73 -15.60
CA LYS A 31 -7.79 15.10 -14.20
C LYS A 31 -7.18 16.45 -13.81
N CYS A 32 -6.08 16.85 -14.44
CA CYS A 32 -5.39 18.12 -14.17
C CYS A 32 -5.68 19.21 -15.22
N ALA A 33 -6.50 18.95 -16.24
CA ALA A 33 -6.60 19.83 -17.41
C ALA A 33 -6.98 21.27 -17.04
N GLY A 34 -7.93 21.45 -16.12
CA GLY A 34 -8.34 22.78 -15.64
C GLY A 34 -7.23 23.54 -14.90
N ASP A 35 -6.43 22.80 -14.13
CA ASP A 35 -5.31 23.35 -13.34
C ASP A 35 -4.09 23.70 -14.20
N THR A 36 -3.93 23.03 -15.34
CA THR A 36 -2.77 23.19 -16.25
C THR A 36 -2.91 24.33 -17.25
N LYS A 37 -4.07 25.00 -17.28
CA LYS A 37 -4.35 26.05 -18.27
C LYS A 37 -3.38 27.23 -18.11
N GLY A 38 -2.66 27.55 -19.19
CA GLY A 38 -1.66 28.63 -19.20
C GLY A 38 -0.39 28.33 -18.41
N GLN A 39 -0.23 27.10 -17.92
CA GLN A 39 0.99 26.63 -17.27
C GLN A 39 1.96 26.06 -18.32
N THR A 40 3.23 25.99 -17.95
CA THR A 40 4.28 25.34 -18.73
C THR A 40 4.98 24.28 -17.90
N CYS A 41 5.63 23.34 -18.56
CA CYS A 41 6.44 22.33 -17.88
C CYS A 41 7.59 23.02 -17.14
N TYR A 42 7.77 22.70 -15.86
CA TYR A 42 8.89 23.21 -15.07
C TYR A 42 10.27 22.79 -15.64
N ILE A 43 10.33 21.70 -16.41
CA ILE A 43 11.58 21.14 -16.94
C ILE A 43 11.88 21.69 -18.33
N CYS A 44 10.94 21.57 -19.28
CA CYS A 44 11.18 21.96 -20.68
C CYS A 44 10.52 23.28 -21.08
N THR A 45 9.80 23.95 -20.18
CA THR A 45 9.11 25.24 -20.40
C THR A 45 8.03 25.24 -21.48
N GLU A 46 7.68 24.08 -22.02
CA GLU A 46 6.63 23.91 -23.03
C GLU A 46 5.29 23.50 -22.41
N ALA A 47 4.18 23.84 -23.09
CA ALA A 47 2.85 23.38 -22.69
C ALA A 47 2.58 21.91 -23.07
N LEU A 48 3.12 21.47 -24.22
CA LEU A 48 3.03 20.08 -24.69
C LEU A 48 4.44 19.51 -24.83
N HIS A 49 4.62 18.23 -24.46
CA HIS A 49 5.92 17.60 -24.59
C HIS A 49 6.30 17.51 -26.08
N TRP A 50 7.48 17.97 -26.45
CA TRP A 50 7.89 18.08 -27.85
C TRP A 50 7.83 16.75 -28.62
N LYS A 51 8.09 15.62 -27.94
CA LYS A 51 8.12 14.27 -28.54
C LYS A 51 6.81 13.52 -28.39
N THR A 52 6.33 13.34 -27.17
CA THR A 52 5.14 12.51 -26.88
C THR A 52 3.83 13.26 -27.07
N LYS A 53 3.89 14.59 -27.21
CA LYS A 53 2.73 15.48 -27.31
C LYS A 53 1.78 15.40 -26.10
N GLU A 54 2.24 14.83 -24.98
CA GLU A 54 1.46 14.79 -23.75
C GLU A 54 1.31 16.18 -23.13
N GLY A 55 0.18 16.37 -22.44
CA GLY A 55 -0.08 17.56 -21.65
C GLY A 55 0.64 17.53 -20.31
N LEU A 56 0.48 18.61 -19.55
CA LEU A 56 1.05 18.74 -18.22
C LEU A 56 0.25 17.93 -17.21
N VAL A 57 0.94 17.35 -16.24
CA VAL A 57 0.33 16.80 -15.02
C VAL A 57 0.72 17.63 -13.82
N ARG A 58 -0.18 17.73 -12.85
CA ARG A 58 0.13 18.33 -11.54
C ARG A 58 0.93 17.31 -10.73
N MET A 59 2.07 17.72 -10.21
CA MET A 59 2.99 16.88 -9.45
C MET A 59 2.65 16.81 -7.95
N CYS A 60 2.25 17.93 -7.34
CA CYS A 60 1.91 18.03 -5.92
C CYS A 60 0.63 18.85 -5.73
N ALA A 61 0.00 18.73 -4.56
CA ALA A 61 -1.06 19.66 -4.16
C ALA A 61 -0.54 21.08 -3.81
N CYS A 62 0.78 21.28 -3.79
CA CYS A 62 1.40 22.56 -3.49
C CYS A 62 1.16 23.58 -4.63
N ARG A 63 0.49 24.69 -4.32
CA ARG A 63 0.00 25.71 -5.28
C ARG A 63 1.09 26.62 -5.89
N GLY A 64 2.27 26.09 -6.23
CA GLY A 64 3.35 26.83 -6.88
C GLY A 64 3.35 26.69 -8.41
N THR A 65 3.93 27.66 -9.14
CA THR A 65 4.14 27.61 -10.60
C THR A 65 5.11 26.50 -11.05
N SER A 66 5.86 25.92 -10.11
CA SER A 66 6.75 24.76 -10.31
C SER A 66 6.03 23.41 -10.15
N GLY A 67 4.69 23.41 -10.07
CA GLY A 67 3.89 22.23 -9.76
C GLY A 67 3.49 21.36 -10.96
N PHE A 68 3.90 21.71 -12.18
CA PHE A 68 3.47 21.04 -13.40
C PHE A 68 4.64 20.57 -14.26
N ALA A 69 4.56 19.34 -14.76
CA ALA A 69 5.53 18.81 -15.70
C ALA A 69 4.90 17.77 -16.62
N HIS A 70 5.56 17.50 -17.76
CA HIS A 70 5.30 16.31 -18.54
C HIS A 70 5.81 15.08 -17.75
N VAL A 71 5.04 14.00 -17.71
CA VAL A 71 5.45 12.74 -17.07
C VAL A 71 6.75 12.22 -17.71
N SER A 72 6.86 12.32 -19.03
CA SER A 72 8.05 12.00 -19.81
C SER A 72 9.25 12.86 -19.39
N CYS A 73 9.06 14.17 -19.18
CA CYS A 73 10.15 15.02 -18.68
C CYS A 73 10.58 14.63 -17.27
N LEU A 74 9.64 14.29 -16.38
CA LEU A 74 9.97 13.81 -15.04
C LEU A 74 10.73 12.49 -15.07
N ALA A 75 10.35 11.58 -15.96
CA ALA A 75 11.06 10.33 -16.16
C ALA A 75 12.49 10.55 -16.66
N GLU A 76 12.71 11.50 -17.59
CA GLU A 76 14.07 11.88 -18.02
C GLU A 76 14.86 12.56 -16.90
N GLN A 77 14.23 13.45 -16.12
CA GLN A 77 14.86 14.07 -14.96
C GLN A 77 15.27 13.04 -13.90
N ALA A 78 14.46 12.00 -13.71
CA ALA A 78 14.82 10.89 -12.84
C ALA A 78 16.14 10.26 -13.29
N LYS A 79 16.40 10.09 -14.60
CA LYS A 79 17.68 9.54 -15.11
C LYS A 79 18.87 10.40 -14.73
N ILE A 80 18.73 11.72 -14.87
CA ILE A 80 19.79 12.67 -14.52
C ILE A 80 20.09 12.58 -13.02
N LEU A 81 19.05 12.63 -12.17
CA LEU A 81 19.21 12.54 -10.73
C LEU A 81 19.83 11.21 -10.28
N CYS A 82 19.55 10.12 -11.01
CA CYS A 82 20.16 8.81 -10.75
C CYS A 82 21.66 8.84 -11.06
N ALA A 83 22.03 9.29 -12.26
CA ALA A 83 23.43 9.42 -12.67
C ALA A 83 24.23 10.31 -11.69
N GLU A 84 23.67 11.47 -11.32
CA GLU A 84 24.29 12.37 -10.35
C GLU A 84 24.47 11.70 -8.97
N ALA A 85 23.49 10.93 -8.52
CA ALA A 85 23.55 10.29 -7.21
C ALA A 85 24.54 9.12 -7.18
N GLU A 86 24.73 8.40 -8.29
CA GLU A 86 25.79 7.41 -8.46
C GLU A 86 27.17 8.06 -8.41
N GLU A 87 27.40 9.12 -9.19
CA GLU A 87 28.67 9.85 -9.22
C GLU A 87 29.05 10.42 -7.85
N ASN A 88 28.06 10.89 -7.10
CA ASN A 88 28.27 11.53 -5.80
C ASN A 88 28.21 10.55 -4.61
N ASN A 89 28.03 9.24 -4.85
CA ASN A 89 27.80 8.23 -3.81
C ASN A 89 26.66 8.62 -2.83
N LYS A 90 25.62 9.30 -3.35
CA LYS A 90 24.46 9.83 -2.62
C LYS A 90 23.21 9.01 -2.91
N VAL A 91 23.32 7.69 -2.78
CA VAL A 91 22.24 6.72 -3.02
C VAL A 91 20.98 7.02 -2.20
N SER A 92 21.12 7.69 -1.05
CA SER A 92 20.00 8.11 -0.20
C SER A 92 19.10 9.20 -0.81
N GLN A 93 19.56 9.95 -1.82
CA GLN A 93 18.76 11.01 -2.47
C GLN A 93 17.84 10.50 -3.57
N TRP A 94 17.78 9.18 -3.78
CA TRP A 94 17.02 8.56 -4.85
C TRP A 94 15.51 8.70 -4.67
N HIS A 95 15.00 9.06 -3.49
CA HIS A 95 13.57 9.35 -3.36
C HIS A 95 13.15 10.65 -4.08
N ARG A 96 14.10 11.52 -4.45
CA ARG A 96 13.83 12.86 -4.99
C ARG A 96 13.06 12.86 -6.30
N TRP A 97 13.15 11.80 -7.12
CA TRP A 97 12.46 11.76 -8.40
C TRP A 97 10.94 11.58 -8.28
N HIS A 98 10.44 11.00 -7.18
CA HIS A 98 9.00 10.83 -6.93
C HIS A 98 8.47 11.72 -5.79
N THR A 99 9.25 12.72 -5.37
CA THR A 99 8.86 13.71 -4.36
C THR A 99 9.02 15.12 -4.89
N CYS A 100 8.09 15.99 -4.56
CA CYS A 100 8.20 17.41 -4.90
C CYS A 100 9.42 18.03 -4.20
N SER A 101 10.23 18.80 -4.95
CA SER A 101 11.41 19.50 -4.40
C SER A 101 11.06 20.66 -3.46
N LEU A 102 9.81 21.16 -3.49
CA LEU A 102 9.36 22.29 -2.67
C LEU A 102 8.67 21.84 -1.39
N CYS A 103 7.72 20.89 -1.48
CA CYS A 103 6.92 20.45 -0.34
C CYS A 103 7.27 19.06 0.17
N GLU A 104 8.22 18.37 -0.47
CA GLU A 104 8.69 17.01 -0.13
C GLU A 104 7.59 15.93 -0.14
N GLN A 105 6.40 16.24 -0.64
CA GLN A 105 5.31 15.28 -0.78
C GLN A 105 5.59 14.32 -1.93
N LYS A 106 5.30 13.04 -1.70
CA LYS A 106 5.32 12.02 -2.75
C LYS A 106 4.23 12.27 -3.78
N TYR A 107 4.50 11.90 -5.02
CA TYR A 107 3.49 11.85 -6.07
C TYR A 107 2.54 10.68 -5.80
N HIS A 108 1.26 10.82 -6.19
CA HIS A 108 0.19 9.87 -5.85
C HIS A 108 -0.75 9.62 -7.03
N GLY A 109 -1.50 8.50 -6.98
CA GLY A 109 -2.47 8.12 -8.01
C GLY A 109 -1.83 7.86 -9.36
N ASP A 110 -2.54 8.25 -10.42
CA ASP A 110 -2.16 7.97 -11.82
C ASP A 110 -0.81 8.58 -12.20
N VAL A 111 -0.45 9.73 -11.61
CA VAL A 111 0.87 10.35 -11.82
C VAL A 111 2.00 9.46 -11.31
N ALA A 112 1.81 8.82 -10.14
CA ALA A 112 2.80 7.89 -9.60
C ALA A 112 2.90 6.62 -10.45
N CYS A 113 1.77 6.10 -10.94
CA CYS A 113 1.74 4.97 -11.87
C CYS A 113 2.50 5.30 -13.16
N ALA A 114 2.17 6.42 -13.80
CA ALA A 114 2.76 6.83 -15.07
C ALA A 114 4.27 7.07 -14.93
N LEU A 115 4.69 7.71 -13.84
CA LEU A 115 6.11 7.92 -13.55
C LEU A 115 6.84 6.60 -13.26
N GLY A 116 6.28 5.73 -12.42
CA GLY A 116 6.84 4.41 -12.12
C GLY A 116 7.00 3.56 -13.37
N TRP A 117 6.01 3.59 -14.26
CA TRP A 117 6.07 2.95 -15.57
C TRP A 117 7.20 3.50 -16.45
N ALA A 118 7.29 4.81 -16.60
CA ALA A 118 8.30 5.44 -17.43
C ALA A 118 9.72 5.15 -16.94
N CYS A 119 9.92 5.13 -15.63
CA CYS A 119 11.17 4.70 -15.01
C CYS A 119 11.44 3.21 -15.28
N TRP A 120 10.48 2.32 -15.01
CA TRP A 120 10.63 0.89 -15.26
C TRP A 120 11.01 0.59 -16.72
N LYS A 121 10.29 1.18 -17.69
CA LYS A 121 10.52 1.03 -19.12
C LYS A 121 11.90 1.54 -19.54
N THR A 122 12.33 2.66 -18.99
CA THR A 122 13.63 3.27 -19.29
C THR A 122 14.79 2.32 -18.98
N TYR A 123 14.70 1.62 -17.85
CA TYR A 123 15.79 0.81 -17.29
C TYR A 123 15.65 -0.69 -17.62
N LEU A 124 14.71 -1.04 -18.51
CA LEU A 124 14.49 -2.42 -18.92
C LEU A 124 15.75 -2.97 -19.63
N GLY A 125 16.15 -4.18 -19.25
CA GLY A 125 17.28 -4.89 -19.87
C GLY A 125 18.68 -4.43 -19.45
N ARG A 126 18.79 -3.58 -18.41
CA ARG A 126 20.06 -3.03 -17.92
C ARG A 126 20.32 -3.46 -16.46
N PRO A 127 21.08 -4.54 -16.23
CA PRO A 127 21.30 -5.07 -14.88
C PRO A 127 21.93 -4.08 -13.89
N GLU A 128 22.76 -3.16 -14.39
CA GLU A 128 23.46 -2.13 -13.62
C GLU A 128 22.52 -1.15 -12.90
N VAL A 129 21.29 -1.00 -13.40
CA VAL A 129 20.26 -0.08 -12.87
C VAL A 129 19.06 -0.83 -12.30
N ASP A 130 19.27 -2.07 -11.87
CA ASP A 130 18.18 -2.91 -11.37
C ASP A 130 17.53 -2.40 -10.09
N GLU A 131 18.28 -1.72 -9.24
CA GLU A 131 17.71 -1.05 -8.07
C GLU A 131 16.78 0.10 -8.47
N LEU A 132 17.14 0.85 -9.53
CA LEU A 132 16.28 1.91 -10.09
C LEU A 132 15.02 1.34 -10.71
N ARG A 133 15.18 0.27 -11.49
CA ARG A 133 14.07 -0.45 -12.08
C ARG A 133 13.13 -0.98 -11.00
N ARG A 134 13.67 -1.53 -9.91
CA ARG A 134 12.92 -1.97 -8.74
C ARG A 134 12.17 -0.81 -8.07
N MET A 135 12.79 0.35 -7.87
CA MET A 135 12.10 1.53 -7.34
C MET A 135 10.95 2.00 -8.25
N GLY A 136 11.13 1.93 -9.58
CA GLY A 136 10.06 2.17 -10.55
C GLY A 136 8.89 1.21 -10.36
N MET A 137 9.20 -0.10 -10.18
CA MET A 137 8.19 -1.12 -9.86
C MET A 137 7.48 -0.82 -8.54
N GLU A 138 8.20 -0.41 -7.49
CA GLU A 138 7.60 -0.07 -6.19
C GLU A 138 6.58 1.05 -6.30
N GLN A 139 6.91 2.13 -7.02
CA GLN A 139 5.97 3.24 -7.24
C GLN A 139 4.79 2.81 -8.10
N LEU A 140 5.06 2.06 -9.17
CA LEU A 140 4.02 1.57 -10.07
C LEU A 140 3.04 0.63 -9.35
N GLY A 141 3.54 -0.38 -8.63
CA GLY A 141 2.73 -1.33 -7.87
C GLY A 141 1.91 -0.63 -6.79
N ASN A 142 2.52 0.26 -6.01
CA ASN A 142 1.82 1.03 -4.99
C ASN A 142 0.81 2.04 -5.56
N GLY A 143 1.05 2.56 -6.77
CA GLY A 143 0.12 3.42 -7.48
C GLY A 143 -1.08 2.64 -7.98
N LEU A 144 -0.85 1.52 -8.68
CA LEU A 144 -1.88 0.64 -9.21
C LEU A 144 -2.79 0.10 -8.11
N SER A 145 -2.21 -0.30 -6.97
CA SER A 145 -2.99 -0.77 -5.82
C SER A 145 -3.88 0.34 -5.23
N ARG A 146 -3.47 1.61 -5.27
CA ARG A 146 -4.31 2.74 -4.81
C ARG A 146 -5.39 3.13 -5.82
N ALA A 147 -5.14 2.86 -7.10
CA ALA A 147 -6.10 3.03 -8.18
C ALA A 147 -7.00 1.79 -8.35
N GLU A 148 -6.96 0.85 -7.40
CA GLU A 148 -7.78 -0.38 -7.39
C GLU A 148 -7.53 -1.32 -8.59
N HIS A 149 -6.42 -1.14 -9.31
CA HIS A 149 -5.95 -2.05 -10.35
C HIS A 149 -5.14 -3.19 -9.73
N TYR A 150 -5.79 -4.00 -8.90
CA TYR A 150 -5.11 -4.96 -8.01
C TYR A 150 -4.38 -6.08 -8.75
N GLU A 151 -4.90 -6.59 -9.87
CA GLU A 151 -4.24 -7.62 -10.68
C GLU A 151 -2.93 -7.11 -11.31
N ASP A 152 -2.96 -5.89 -11.84
CA ASP A 152 -1.78 -5.24 -12.42
C ASP A 152 -0.77 -4.90 -11.31
N ALA A 153 -1.25 -4.41 -10.16
CA ALA A 153 -0.41 -4.13 -8.99
C ALA A 153 0.31 -5.38 -8.50
N LEU A 154 -0.42 -6.50 -8.38
CA LEU A 154 0.11 -7.78 -7.96
C LEU A 154 1.22 -8.25 -8.90
N SER A 155 0.96 -8.20 -10.21
CA SER A 155 1.91 -8.59 -11.25
C SER A 155 3.23 -7.81 -11.12
N VAL A 156 3.16 -6.48 -10.94
CA VAL A 156 4.34 -5.63 -10.77
C VAL A 156 5.07 -5.94 -9.45
N MET A 157 4.35 -6.12 -8.35
CA MET A 157 4.95 -6.43 -7.05
C MET A 157 5.60 -7.81 -7.00
N GLU A 158 5.06 -8.82 -7.71
CA GLU A 158 5.69 -10.15 -7.82
C GLU A 158 7.02 -10.08 -8.60
N ALA A 159 7.06 -9.29 -9.69
CA ALA A 159 8.30 -9.02 -10.42
C ALA A 159 9.31 -8.21 -9.58
N GLU A 160 8.83 -7.27 -8.78
CA GLU A 160 9.66 -6.53 -7.82
C GLU A 160 10.28 -7.48 -6.78
N LEU A 161 9.50 -8.43 -6.25
CA LEU A 161 9.98 -9.41 -5.27
C LEU A 161 11.06 -10.32 -5.85
N ALA A 162 10.88 -10.77 -7.09
CA ALA A 162 11.90 -11.54 -7.81
C ALA A 162 13.19 -10.73 -8.00
N THR A 163 13.06 -9.43 -8.30
CA THR A 163 14.19 -8.50 -8.44
C THR A 163 14.90 -8.30 -7.10
N LEU A 164 14.19 -8.02 -6.01
CA LEU A 164 14.76 -7.89 -4.67
C LEU A 164 15.56 -9.14 -4.25
N ARG A 165 15.02 -10.33 -4.50
CA ARG A 165 15.70 -11.59 -4.19
C ARG A 165 16.98 -11.76 -5.00
N ARG A 166 16.95 -11.46 -6.31
CA ARG A 166 18.12 -11.53 -7.19
C ARG A 166 19.21 -10.53 -6.81
N LEU A 167 18.83 -9.33 -6.36
CA LEU A 167 19.74 -8.30 -5.88
C LEU A 167 20.29 -8.56 -4.47
N GLY A 168 19.83 -9.61 -3.79
CA GLY A 168 20.25 -9.89 -2.40
C GLY A 168 19.80 -8.80 -1.43
N ALA A 169 18.65 -8.17 -1.69
CA ALA A 169 18.13 -7.10 -0.85
C ALA A 169 17.87 -7.58 0.59
N SER A 170 17.91 -6.63 1.53
CA SER A 170 17.70 -6.94 2.95
C SER A 170 16.36 -7.61 3.21
N GLU A 171 16.32 -8.49 4.21
CA GLU A 171 15.08 -9.14 4.67
C GLU A 171 14.01 -8.10 5.03
N ALA A 172 14.42 -6.95 5.56
CA ALA A 172 13.54 -5.82 5.84
C ALA A 172 12.76 -5.32 4.61
N ASN A 173 13.43 -5.16 3.47
CA ASN A 173 12.82 -4.71 2.22
C ASN A 173 11.86 -5.76 1.67
N ILE A 174 12.27 -7.04 1.72
CA ILE A 174 11.43 -8.17 1.29
C ILE A 174 10.15 -8.23 2.13
N LEU A 175 10.25 -8.14 3.46
CA LEU A 175 9.09 -8.12 4.35
C LEU A 175 8.19 -6.90 4.13
N GLY A 176 8.76 -5.76 3.76
CA GLY A 176 8.02 -4.57 3.34
C GLY A 176 7.14 -4.85 2.12
N LEU A 177 7.72 -5.38 1.05
CA LEU A 177 6.99 -5.71 -0.18
C LEU A 177 5.97 -6.84 0.02
N GLN A 178 6.31 -7.89 0.78
CA GLN A 178 5.38 -8.95 1.13
C GLN A 178 4.17 -8.44 1.92
N THR A 179 4.33 -7.38 2.72
CA THR A 179 3.18 -6.75 3.39
C THR A 179 2.22 -6.17 2.35
N ASN A 180 2.74 -5.50 1.31
CA ASN A 180 1.90 -4.91 0.27
C ASN A 180 1.25 -5.98 -0.61
N LEU A 181 1.99 -7.01 -1.01
CA LEU A 181 1.46 -8.18 -1.73
C LEU A 181 0.31 -8.85 -0.97
N ALA A 182 0.47 -9.04 0.35
CA ALA A 182 -0.59 -9.62 1.19
C ALA A 182 -1.86 -8.76 1.21
N CYS A 183 -1.73 -7.43 1.30
CA CYS A 183 -2.88 -6.52 1.16
C CYS A 183 -3.55 -6.68 -0.21
N THR A 184 -2.77 -6.68 -1.30
CA THR A 184 -3.30 -6.83 -2.66
C THR A 184 -4.00 -8.18 -2.87
N TYR A 185 -3.48 -9.28 -2.32
CA TYR A 185 -4.20 -10.56 -2.30
C TYR A 185 -5.54 -10.46 -1.57
N GLY A 186 -5.59 -9.74 -0.46
CA GLY A 186 -6.82 -9.51 0.30
C GLY A 186 -7.89 -8.78 -0.50
N GLU A 187 -7.51 -7.71 -1.21
CA GLU A 187 -8.41 -6.94 -2.10
C GLU A 187 -8.95 -7.79 -3.26
N LEU A 188 -8.14 -8.74 -3.76
CA LEU A 188 -8.55 -9.73 -4.77
C LEU A 188 -9.40 -10.89 -4.21
N GLY A 189 -9.69 -10.90 -2.90
CA GLY A 189 -10.41 -12.00 -2.24
C GLY A 189 -9.60 -13.29 -2.06
N ARG A 190 -8.29 -13.25 -2.33
CA ARG A 190 -7.33 -14.37 -2.15
C ARG A 190 -6.89 -14.47 -0.68
N LEU A 191 -7.88 -14.64 0.21
CA LEU A 191 -7.71 -14.53 1.66
C LEU A 191 -6.72 -15.53 2.25
N GLY A 192 -6.62 -16.73 1.68
CA GLY A 192 -5.66 -17.76 2.10
C GLY A 192 -4.21 -17.31 1.89
N GLU A 193 -3.91 -16.77 0.72
CA GLU A 193 -2.57 -16.29 0.35
C GLU A 193 -2.19 -15.04 1.13
N ALA A 194 -3.13 -14.11 1.30
CA ALA A 194 -2.96 -12.94 2.14
C ALA A 194 -2.59 -13.33 3.58
N SER A 195 -3.33 -14.26 4.19
CA SER A 195 -3.08 -14.66 5.58
C SER A 195 -1.75 -15.40 5.76
N ASN A 196 -1.40 -16.31 4.85
CA ASN A 196 -0.10 -17.00 4.92
C ASN A 196 1.03 -15.97 4.83
N MET A 197 0.93 -15.02 3.92
CA MET A 197 1.94 -13.99 3.75
C MET A 197 2.01 -13.02 4.93
N PHE A 198 0.88 -12.63 5.54
CA PHE A 198 0.90 -11.82 6.77
C PHE A 198 1.52 -12.57 7.95
N HIS A 199 1.30 -13.87 8.07
CA HIS A 199 1.93 -14.70 9.08
C HIS A 199 3.46 -14.77 8.89
N ASP A 200 3.93 -14.96 7.65
CA ASP A 200 5.35 -14.97 7.31
C ASP A 200 5.99 -13.60 7.60
N VAL A 201 5.30 -12.51 7.23
CA VAL A 201 5.75 -11.14 7.52
C VAL A 201 5.88 -10.89 9.02
N TYR A 202 4.88 -11.30 9.82
CA TYR A 202 4.93 -11.18 11.27
C TYR A 202 6.10 -11.97 11.86
N SER A 203 6.26 -13.22 11.43
CA SER A 203 7.34 -14.10 11.91
C SER A 203 8.72 -13.55 11.58
N GLY A 204 8.92 -13.07 10.35
CA GLY A 204 10.17 -12.43 9.92
C GLY A 204 10.48 -11.16 10.70
N ARG A 205 9.48 -10.28 10.89
CA ARG A 205 9.65 -9.04 11.67
C ARG A 205 9.92 -9.31 13.15
N LEU A 206 9.26 -10.31 13.73
CA LEU A 206 9.49 -10.75 15.10
C LEU A 206 10.93 -11.23 15.27
N LYS A 207 11.46 -12.01 14.33
CA LYS A 207 12.85 -12.47 14.33
C LYS A 207 13.85 -11.32 14.16
N LEU A 208 13.56 -10.39 13.24
CA LEU A 208 14.50 -9.32 12.86
C LEU A 208 14.54 -8.17 13.86
N TYR A 209 13.39 -7.82 14.47
CA TYR A 209 13.26 -6.62 15.29
C TYR A 209 12.70 -6.87 16.70
N GLY A 210 12.22 -8.08 16.99
CA GLY A 210 11.57 -8.39 18.25
C GLY A 210 10.12 -7.91 18.35
N GLU A 211 9.48 -8.27 19.46
CA GLU A 211 8.04 -8.08 19.72
C GLU A 211 7.67 -6.61 20.01
N GLU A 212 8.61 -5.84 20.57
CA GLU A 212 8.38 -4.43 20.93
C GLU A 212 8.58 -3.46 19.76
N HIS A 213 8.99 -3.93 18.60
CA HIS A 213 9.17 -3.07 17.44
C HIS A 213 7.81 -2.68 16.82
N GLN A 214 7.59 -1.40 16.54
CA GLN A 214 6.33 -0.89 16.00
C GLN A 214 5.92 -1.57 14.68
N GLY A 215 6.90 -1.90 13.82
CA GLY A 215 6.66 -2.64 12.59
C GLY A 215 6.19 -4.08 12.83
N THR A 216 6.67 -4.73 13.90
CA THR A 216 6.22 -6.08 14.29
C THR A 216 4.79 -6.03 14.78
N LEU A 217 4.45 -5.04 15.62
CA LEU A 217 3.07 -4.82 16.08
C LEU A 217 2.11 -4.54 14.93
N ARG A 218 2.54 -3.77 13.91
CA ARG A 218 1.76 -3.54 12.68
C ARG A 218 1.47 -4.85 11.93
N ALA A 219 2.48 -5.69 11.75
CA ALA A 219 2.31 -6.99 11.10
C ALA A 219 1.42 -7.93 11.91
N ALA A 220 1.52 -7.86 13.25
CA ALA A 220 0.67 -8.58 14.16
C ALA A 220 -0.82 -8.21 13.93
N LEU A 221 -1.13 -6.92 13.85
CA LEU A 221 -2.49 -6.46 13.57
C LEU A 221 -3.03 -6.99 12.24
N ASN A 222 -2.21 -6.97 11.19
CA ASN A 222 -2.62 -7.47 9.87
C ASN A 222 -2.90 -8.98 9.91
N CYS A 223 -2.07 -9.75 10.62
CA CYS A 223 -2.28 -11.18 10.85
C CYS A 223 -3.60 -11.45 11.61
N ALA A 224 -3.88 -10.69 12.68
CA ALA A 224 -5.13 -10.82 13.42
C ALA A 224 -6.36 -10.47 12.55
N ALA A 225 -6.25 -9.44 11.72
CA ALA A 225 -7.31 -9.05 10.81
C ALA A 225 -7.57 -10.11 9.72
N SER A 226 -6.52 -10.73 9.17
CA SER A 226 -6.67 -11.80 8.18
C SER A 226 -7.25 -13.07 8.77
N LEU A 227 -6.89 -13.42 10.01
CA LEU A 227 -7.50 -14.54 10.74
C LEU A 227 -9.00 -14.31 10.96
N ASN A 228 -9.40 -13.10 11.36
CA ASN A 228 -10.81 -12.73 11.51
C ASN A 228 -11.56 -12.86 10.16
N GLN A 229 -10.98 -12.40 9.04
CA GLN A 229 -11.59 -12.57 7.71
C GLN A 229 -11.75 -14.03 7.28
N GLN A 230 -10.96 -14.95 7.85
CA GLN A 230 -11.08 -16.39 7.63
C GLN A 230 -11.95 -17.09 8.67
N GLU A 231 -12.65 -16.34 9.53
CA GLU A 231 -13.48 -16.87 10.63
C GLU A 231 -12.67 -17.71 11.65
N ARG A 232 -11.34 -17.50 11.72
CA ARG A 232 -10.44 -18.14 12.70
C ARG A 232 -10.36 -17.30 13.97
N PHE A 233 -11.51 -17.11 14.62
CA PHE A 233 -11.69 -16.15 15.72
C PHE A 233 -10.87 -16.49 16.97
N GLU A 234 -10.80 -17.77 17.36
CA GLU A 234 -10.04 -18.21 18.54
C GLU A 234 -8.56 -17.85 18.41
N GLU A 235 -7.96 -18.11 17.25
CA GLU A 235 -6.57 -17.78 16.96
C GLU A 235 -6.35 -16.25 16.95
N ALA A 236 -7.24 -15.50 16.31
CA ALA A 236 -7.18 -14.04 16.30
C ALA A 236 -7.32 -13.45 17.72
N ASN A 237 -8.22 -13.98 18.54
CA ASN A 237 -8.45 -13.53 19.92
C ASN A 237 -7.23 -13.83 20.80
N SER A 238 -6.69 -15.04 20.75
CA SER A 238 -5.46 -15.42 21.47
C SER A 238 -4.30 -14.51 21.10
N PHE A 239 -4.15 -14.25 19.80
CA PHE A 239 -3.11 -13.39 19.27
C PHE A 239 -3.26 -11.93 19.72
N MET A 240 -4.47 -11.37 19.69
CA MET A 240 -4.73 -9.99 20.16
C MET A 240 -4.56 -9.84 21.67
N ARG A 241 -5.00 -10.82 22.48
CA ARG A 241 -4.76 -10.82 23.95
C ARG A 241 -3.27 -10.72 24.29
N LYS A 242 -2.39 -11.35 23.49
CA LYS A 242 -0.93 -11.25 23.65
C LYS A 242 -0.37 -9.89 23.24
N MET A 243 -0.84 -9.31 22.12
CA MET A 243 -0.25 -8.09 21.54
C MET A 243 -0.75 -6.79 22.18
N MET A 244 -1.96 -6.76 22.75
CA MET A 244 -2.55 -5.53 23.33
C MET A 244 -1.70 -4.91 24.44
N PRO A 245 -1.19 -5.67 25.43
CA PRO A 245 -0.33 -5.11 26.47
C PRO A 245 0.97 -4.53 25.91
N VAL A 246 1.57 -5.18 24.90
CA VAL A 246 2.81 -4.72 24.27
C VAL A 246 2.57 -3.40 23.53
N ALA A 247 1.49 -3.33 22.76
CA ALA A 247 1.10 -2.12 22.05
C ALA A 247 0.84 -0.94 22.99
N ARG A 248 0.12 -1.17 24.08
CA ARG A 248 -0.14 -0.16 25.12
C ARG A 248 1.17 0.37 25.71
N ARG A 249 2.14 -0.50 25.96
CA ARG A 249 3.46 -0.13 26.52
C ARG A 249 4.33 0.65 25.51
N VAL A 250 4.43 0.16 24.27
CA VAL A 250 5.36 0.67 23.25
C VAL A 250 4.82 1.91 22.54
N ILE A 251 3.55 1.88 22.16
CA ILE A 251 2.93 2.88 21.28
C ILE A 251 2.07 3.86 22.08
N GLY A 252 1.54 3.41 23.22
CA GLY A 252 0.70 4.22 24.10
C GLY A 252 -0.79 4.04 23.83
N GLU A 253 -1.59 4.23 24.88
CA GLU A 253 -3.03 3.95 24.88
C GLU A 253 -3.86 4.90 23.99
N ASN A 254 -3.37 6.13 23.82
CA ASN A 254 -4.07 7.20 23.09
C ASN A 254 -3.74 7.21 21.59
N HIS A 255 -2.81 6.37 21.15
CA HIS A 255 -2.34 6.39 19.76
C HIS A 255 -3.36 5.71 18.83
N GLU A 256 -3.58 6.30 17.64
CA GLU A 256 -4.55 5.80 16.63
C GLU A 256 -4.39 4.30 16.35
N PHE A 257 -3.14 3.85 16.22
CA PHE A 257 -2.84 2.44 16.00
C PHE A 257 -3.30 1.52 17.14
N THR A 258 -3.05 1.88 18.40
CA THR A 258 -3.51 1.09 19.57
C THR A 258 -5.04 1.04 19.61
N LEU A 259 -5.70 2.15 19.31
CA LEU A 259 -7.16 2.22 19.23
C LEU A 259 -7.71 1.33 18.10
N ARG A 260 -7.08 1.35 16.92
CA ARG A 260 -7.46 0.45 15.80
C ARG A 260 -7.35 -1.01 16.21
N MET A 261 -6.29 -1.39 16.93
CA MET A 261 -6.16 -2.75 17.41
C MET A 261 -7.26 -3.14 18.41
N ARG A 262 -7.60 -2.25 19.35
CA ARG A 262 -8.72 -2.50 20.27
C ARG A 262 -10.04 -2.68 19.51
N SER A 263 -10.30 -1.88 18.47
CA SER A 263 -11.49 -2.04 17.64
C SER A 263 -11.52 -3.38 16.89
N ILE A 264 -10.38 -3.82 16.34
CA ILE A 264 -10.29 -5.13 15.67
C ILE A 264 -10.50 -6.25 16.68
N TYR A 265 -9.91 -6.17 17.86
CA TYR A 265 -10.08 -7.18 18.91
C TYR A 265 -11.53 -7.26 19.40
N ALA A 266 -12.16 -6.13 19.71
CA ALA A 266 -13.56 -6.10 20.09
C ALA A 266 -14.48 -6.66 18.99
N ARG A 267 -14.18 -6.38 17.73
CA ARG A 267 -14.89 -6.96 16.59
C ARG A 267 -14.69 -8.48 16.53
N THR A 268 -13.46 -8.98 16.69
CA THR A 268 -13.20 -10.42 16.71
C THR A 268 -13.97 -11.13 17.83
N LEU A 269 -14.03 -10.55 19.03
CA LEU A 269 -14.85 -11.07 20.13
C LEU A 269 -16.36 -11.06 19.80
N TYR A 270 -16.83 -10.05 19.09
CA TYR A 270 -18.25 -9.93 18.72
C TYR A 270 -18.67 -10.86 17.58
N ASP A 271 -17.80 -11.03 16.58
CA ASP A 271 -18.07 -11.84 15.38
C ASP A 271 -17.89 -13.35 15.65
N ASP A 272 -17.15 -13.73 16.70
CA ASP A 272 -16.95 -15.12 17.11
C ASP A 272 -18.28 -15.81 17.45
N PRO A 273 -18.70 -16.85 16.69
CA PRO A 273 -19.92 -17.59 16.99
C PRO A 273 -19.88 -18.31 18.35
N ALA A 274 -18.69 -18.56 18.89
CA ALA A 274 -18.48 -19.17 20.20
C ALA A 274 -18.36 -18.14 21.35
N ALA A 275 -18.54 -16.84 21.07
CA ALA A 275 -18.41 -15.78 22.06
C ALA A 275 -19.33 -16.00 23.27
N THR A 276 -18.74 -15.94 24.45
CA THR A 276 -19.50 -15.95 25.71
C THR A 276 -20.11 -14.58 25.99
N LEU A 277 -21.03 -14.51 26.95
CA LEU A 277 -21.55 -13.22 27.41
C LEU A 277 -20.43 -12.31 27.95
N ASP A 278 -19.39 -12.89 28.55
CA ASP A 278 -18.26 -12.14 29.07
C ASP A 278 -17.38 -11.61 27.93
N ASP A 279 -17.19 -12.37 26.85
CA ASP A 279 -16.52 -11.88 25.64
C ASP A 279 -17.27 -10.71 25.00
N LEU A 280 -18.61 -10.79 24.93
CA LEU A 280 -19.45 -9.70 24.42
C LEU A 280 -19.39 -8.46 25.32
N ARG A 281 -19.37 -8.64 26.65
CA ARG A 281 -19.17 -7.53 27.60
C ARG A 281 -17.79 -6.90 27.45
N GLU A 282 -16.75 -7.71 27.28
CA GLU A 282 -15.39 -7.25 27.01
C GLU A 282 -15.34 -6.44 25.71
N ALA A 283 -15.98 -6.93 24.64
CA ALA A 283 -16.08 -6.23 23.35
C ALA A 283 -16.75 -4.86 23.49
N VAL A 284 -17.89 -4.78 24.18
CA VAL A 284 -18.60 -3.51 24.41
C VAL A 284 -17.72 -2.55 25.22
N ALA A 285 -17.12 -3.00 26.32
CA ALA A 285 -16.25 -2.17 27.15
C ALA A 285 -15.05 -1.64 26.35
N LEU A 286 -14.44 -2.47 25.51
CA LEU A 286 -13.34 -2.08 24.64
C LEU A 286 -13.76 -1.00 23.64
N LEU A 287 -14.94 -1.12 23.02
CA LEU A 287 -15.45 -0.14 22.06
C LEU A 287 -15.80 1.18 22.74
N GLU A 288 -16.47 1.14 23.90
CA GLU A 288 -16.82 2.34 24.68
C GLU A 288 -15.56 3.09 25.14
N ASP A 289 -14.56 2.38 25.66
CA ASP A 289 -13.27 2.96 26.02
C ASP A 289 -12.56 3.56 24.79
N THR A 290 -12.57 2.85 23.67
CA THR A 290 -11.92 3.28 22.43
C THR A 290 -12.58 4.55 21.88
N ASP A 291 -13.91 4.62 21.85
CA ASP A 291 -14.67 5.81 21.44
C ASP A 291 -14.41 6.99 22.39
N ARG A 292 -14.42 6.75 23.71
CA ARG A 292 -14.12 7.78 24.72
C ARG A 292 -12.73 8.38 24.51
N ILE A 293 -11.71 7.54 24.30
CA ILE A 293 -10.34 8.00 24.07
C ILE A 293 -10.25 8.71 22.70
N ALA A 294 -10.84 8.14 21.65
CA ALA A 294 -10.82 8.74 20.33
C ALA A 294 -11.46 10.14 20.32
N ARG A 295 -12.61 10.33 20.96
CA ARG A 295 -13.24 11.66 21.11
C ARG A 295 -12.37 12.64 21.86
N ARG A 296 -11.71 12.20 22.93
CA ARG A 296 -10.81 13.05 23.73
C ARG A 296 -9.58 13.49 22.93
N VAL A 297 -8.98 12.58 22.18
CA VAL A 297 -7.69 12.80 21.49
C VAL A 297 -7.89 13.49 20.13
N PHE A 298 -8.94 13.14 19.39
CA PHE A 298 -9.16 13.59 18.01
C PHE A 298 -10.34 14.55 17.83
N GLY A 299 -11.15 14.77 18.88
CA GLY A 299 -12.34 15.62 18.83
C GLY A 299 -13.59 14.92 18.25
N ALA A 300 -14.76 15.52 18.48
CA ALA A 300 -16.08 14.93 18.22
C ALA A 300 -16.45 14.72 16.73
N SER A 301 -15.66 15.23 15.78
CA SER A 301 -15.93 15.17 14.34
C SER A 301 -15.17 14.06 13.59
N THR A 302 -14.40 13.22 14.29
CA THR A 302 -13.64 12.16 13.62
C THR A 302 -14.48 10.91 13.40
N ASN A 303 -15.08 10.82 12.22
CA ASN A 303 -15.69 9.62 11.69
C ASN A 303 -14.59 8.56 11.50
N THR A 304 -14.43 7.65 12.47
CA THR A 304 -13.45 6.55 12.49
C THR A 304 -13.56 5.62 11.28
N ARG A 305 -14.64 5.70 10.50
CA ARG A 305 -14.81 4.96 9.22
C ARG A 305 -13.91 5.46 8.08
N GLN A 306 -13.46 6.71 8.07
CA GLN A 306 -12.86 7.33 6.86
C GLN A 306 -11.34 7.52 6.90
N ARG A 307 -10.67 7.12 8.00
CA ARG A 307 -9.19 7.13 8.10
C ARG A 307 -8.57 5.74 8.17
N ALA A 308 -9.32 4.70 7.80
CA ALA A 308 -8.71 3.49 7.30
C ALA A 308 -7.85 3.87 6.08
N SER A 309 -6.53 3.99 6.26
CA SER A 309 -5.60 3.78 5.16
C SER A 309 -6.05 2.51 4.42
N PRO A 310 -6.04 2.51 3.07
CA PRO A 310 -6.74 1.54 2.23
C PRO A 310 -6.04 0.17 2.18
N SER A 311 -5.59 -0.35 3.32
CA SER A 311 -4.90 -1.63 3.37
C SER A 311 -5.83 -2.82 3.58
N LEU A 312 -7.13 -2.60 3.78
CA LEU A 312 -8.13 -3.67 3.87
C LEU A 312 -9.48 -3.19 3.30
N PRO A 313 -10.22 -4.05 2.58
CA PRO A 313 -11.53 -3.71 2.06
C PRO A 313 -12.52 -3.50 3.21
N PRO A 314 -13.57 -2.68 3.03
CA PRO A 314 -14.68 -2.65 3.96
C PRO A 314 -15.30 -4.05 4.08
N PRO A 315 -15.73 -4.48 5.28
CA PRO A 315 -16.32 -5.80 5.46
C PRO A 315 -17.56 -5.97 4.58
N ARG A 316 -17.76 -7.18 4.04
CA ARG A 316 -19.06 -7.55 3.49
C ARG A 316 -20.13 -7.36 4.57
N SER A 317 -21.26 -6.76 4.20
CA SER A 317 -22.45 -6.72 5.04
C SER A 317 -22.75 -8.14 5.54
N PRO A 318 -23.09 -8.32 6.83
CA PRO A 318 -23.47 -9.63 7.34
C PRO A 318 -24.58 -10.18 6.44
N SER A 319 -24.41 -11.41 5.98
CA SER A 319 -25.49 -12.14 5.33
C SER A 319 -26.72 -12.06 6.23
N PRO A 320 -27.92 -11.81 5.69
CA PRO A 320 -29.13 -11.78 6.52
C PRO A 320 -29.23 -13.14 7.22
N ARG A 321 -29.12 -13.14 8.55
CA ARG A 321 -29.32 -14.35 9.36
C ARG A 321 -30.70 -14.92 9.01
N PRO A 322 -30.86 -16.25 8.90
CA PRO A 322 -32.15 -16.85 8.64
C PRO A 322 -33.13 -16.40 9.72
N THR A 323 -34.22 -15.75 9.31
CA THR A 323 -35.33 -15.43 10.17
C THR A 323 -35.94 -16.73 10.67
N TRP A 324 -35.71 -17.06 11.93
CA TRP A 324 -36.41 -18.15 12.60
C TRP A 324 -37.90 -17.79 12.68
N HIS A 325 -38.69 -18.31 11.75
CA HIS A 325 -40.14 -18.33 11.90
C HIS A 325 -40.49 -19.33 13.00
N VAL A 326 -40.76 -18.83 14.19
CA VAL A 326 -41.50 -19.58 15.21
C VAL A 326 -42.91 -19.76 14.67
N LYS A 327 -43.24 -20.97 14.23
CA LYS A 327 -44.64 -21.36 14.03
C LYS A 327 -45.24 -21.57 15.41
N ASN A 328 -46.16 -20.69 15.80
CA ASN A 328 -47.19 -21.01 16.78
C ASN A 328 -48.15 -22.06 16.19
#